data_AF-A0A074KZA7-F1
#
_entry.id   AF-A0A074KZA7-F1
#
_cell.length_a   1.000
_cell.length_b   1.000
_cell.length_c   1.000
_cell.angle_alpha   90.00
_cell.angle_beta   90.00
_cell.angle_gamma   90.00
#
_symmetry.space_group_name_H-M   'P 1'
#
loop_
_entity.id
_entity.type
_entity.pdbx_description
1 polymer ?
#
loop_
_entity_poly.entity_id
_entity_poly.type
_entity_poly.pdbx_seq_one_letter_code
_entity_poly.pdbx_strand_id
1 'polypeptide(L)'
;MKKAFYLLLLCFINYSCQNPPTSTADSDEGIQRETVSNTHEEANITAIKPRLVQMNSAARSSLDKKQILKPAFKGKEITSLILWADGDQWPVMLEVTYTNQTANPKSIYYFEDRKLLAIEEPTANFIFKKNKLQVWADENWHPLKNKTTDQWLDKENIFLDNAKKYLNAFDISFEE
;
A
#
# COMPACT_ATOMS: atom_id res chain seq x y z
N MET A 1 50.22 65.11 -38.81
CA MET A 1 50.59 65.84 -37.57
C MET A 1 50.33 64.96 -36.36
N LYS A 2 51.30 64.89 -35.43
CA LYS A 2 51.27 64.34 -34.04
C LYS A 2 51.17 62.80 -33.90
N LYS A 3 52.31 62.12 -33.64
CA LYS A 3 52.87 61.66 -32.33
C LYS A 3 52.11 60.42 -31.78
N ALA A 4 52.60 59.19 -31.97
CA ALA A 4 53.65 58.46 -31.21
C ALA A 4 53.24 58.10 -29.77
N PHE A 5 53.14 56.81 -29.43
CA PHE A 5 54.07 56.13 -28.49
C PHE A 5 53.75 54.62 -28.35
N TYR A 6 54.75 53.90 -27.87
CA TYR A 6 55.06 52.47 -27.97
C TYR A 6 54.57 51.59 -26.79
N LEU A 7 54.81 50.27 -26.95
CA LEU A 7 55.16 49.27 -25.91
C LEU A 7 53.99 48.69 -25.10
N LEU A 8 53.90 47.40 -24.72
CA LEU A 8 54.88 46.32 -24.62
C LEU A 8 54.14 44.95 -24.47
N LEU A 9 54.59 43.96 -25.26
CA LEU A 9 54.83 42.54 -24.95
C LEU A 9 54.10 41.86 -23.75
N LEU A 10 53.46 40.70 -24.00
CA LEU A 10 53.87 39.38 -23.46
C LEU A 10 52.90 38.27 -23.88
N CYS A 11 53.32 37.47 -24.86
CA CYS A 11 52.90 36.08 -25.02
C CYS A 11 53.71 35.22 -24.05
N PHE A 12 53.07 34.39 -23.23
CA PHE A 12 53.55 33.06 -22.88
C PHE A 12 52.37 32.16 -22.52
N ILE A 13 52.00 31.31 -23.49
CA ILE A 13 51.32 30.04 -23.26
C ILE A 13 52.44 29.02 -23.03
N ASN A 14 52.38 28.24 -21.95
CA ASN A 14 52.49 26.77 -21.95
C ASN A 14 52.54 26.19 -20.52
N TYR A 15 51.63 25.23 -20.28
CA TYR A 15 51.74 23.96 -19.56
C TYR A 15 52.58 23.86 -18.27
N SER A 16 51.89 23.57 -17.16
CA SER A 16 51.85 22.22 -16.55
C SER A 16 51.47 22.30 -15.06
N CYS A 17 50.33 21.71 -14.70
CA CYS A 17 50.21 20.95 -13.45
C CYS A 17 49.10 19.90 -13.65
N GLN A 18 49.53 18.67 -13.88
CA GLN A 18 48.70 17.47 -13.83
C GLN A 18 48.18 17.29 -12.40
N ASN A 19 46.87 17.32 -12.22
CA ASN A 19 46.25 16.69 -11.06
C ASN A 19 46.04 15.19 -11.40
N PRO A 20 46.31 14.27 -10.47
CA PRO A 20 46.16 12.84 -10.72
C PRO A 20 44.67 12.48 -10.90
N PRO A 21 44.33 11.53 -11.78
CA PRO A 21 42.97 11.00 -11.83
C PRO A 21 42.79 10.05 -10.65
N THR A 22 42.02 10.46 -9.65
CA THR A 22 41.47 9.50 -8.68
C THR A 22 39.99 9.35 -8.95
N SER A 23 39.68 8.09 -9.23
CA SER A 23 38.38 7.52 -9.51
C SER A 23 37.39 7.73 -8.37
N THR A 24 36.12 7.88 -8.76
CA THR A 24 34.91 7.43 -8.04
C THR A 24 34.53 8.17 -6.75
N ALA A 25 33.49 8.99 -6.85
CA ALA A 25 32.24 8.77 -6.14
C ALA A 25 31.17 9.63 -6.83
N ASP A 26 30.31 8.99 -7.63
CA ASP A 26 28.95 9.50 -7.81
C ASP A 26 28.39 9.67 -6.40
N SER A 27 28.26 10.91 -5.96
CA SER A 27 27.36 11.25 -4.87
C SER A 27 25.95 11.00 -5.41
N ASP A 28 25.51 9.76 -5.29
CA ASP A 28 24.11 9.37 -5.31
C ASP A 28 23.43 10.29 -4.29
N GLU A 29 22.78 11.35 -4.79
CA GLU A 29 21.85 12.16 -4.03
C GLU A 29 20.74 11.20 -3.60
N GLY A 30 20.96 10.54 -2.47
CA GLY A 30 20.02 9.64 -1.86
C GLY A 30 18.73 10.38 -1.64
N ILE A 31 17.78 10.18 -2.55
CA ILE A 31 16.39 10.58 -2.40
C ILE A 31 15.96 9.96 -1.07
N GLN A 32 15.91 10.77 -0.01
CA GLN A 32 15.32 10.37 1.25
C GLN A 32 13.85 10.16 0.98
N ARG A 33 13.49 8.93 0.57
CA ARG A 33 12.09 8.54 0.43
C ARG A 33 11.49 8.64 1.82
N GLU A 34 10.56 9.57 1.98
CA GLU A 34 9.84 9.79 3.22
C GLU A 34 9.19 8.46 3.64
N THR A 35 9.63 7.94 4.78
CA THR A 35 9.07 6.73 5.38
C THR A 35 7.93 7.13 6.30
N VAL A 36 6.82 6.41 6.23
CA VAL A 36 5.68 6.69 7.11
C VAL A 36 6.06 6.24 8.51
N SER A 37 6.18 7.18 9.44
CA SER A 37 6.34 6.89 10.88
C SER A 37 4.97 6.92 11.56
N ASN A 38 4.35 5.76 11.71
CA ASN A 38 3.11 5.63 12.48
C ASN A 38 3.45 5.19 13.90
N THR A 39 3.68 6.14 14.82
CA THR A 39 4.09 5.87 16.22
C THR A 39 3.05 5.10 17.06
N HIS A 40 1.91 4.72 16.48
CA HIS A 40 0.78 4.09 17.19
C HIS A 40 0.31 2.77 16.55
N GLU A 41 1.12 2.15 15.68
CA GLU A 41 0.72 0.90 14.99
C GLU A 41 0.44 -0.25 15.96
N GLU A 42 1.30 -0.48 16.95
CA GLU A 42 1.10 -1.56 17.93
C GLU A 42 -0.18 -1.36 18.75
N ALA A 43 -0.49 -0.11 19.11
CA ALA A 43 -1.73 0.24 19.82
C ALA A 43 -2.97 0.00 18.95
N ASN A 44 -2.93 0.40 17.68
CA ASN A 44 -4.01 0.16 16.71
C ASN A 44 -4.25 -1.33 16.50
N ILE A 45 -3.19 -2.13 16.37
CA ILE A 45 -3.29 -3.60 16.25
C ILE A 45 -3.94 -4.20 17.49
N THR A 46 -3.47 -3.81 18.68
CA THR A 46 -3.98 -4.33 19.95
C THR A 46 -5.48 -4.04 20.12
N ALA A 47 -5.94 -2.87 19.67
CA ALA A 47 -7.34 -2.50 19.73
C ALA A 47 -8.21 -3.25 18.70
N ILE A 48 -7.74 -3.42 17.47
CA ILE A 48 -8.55 -3.95 16.36
C ILE A 48 -8.54 -5.46 16.28
N LYS A 49 -7.41 -6.14 16.52
CA LYS A 49 -7.27 -7.58 16.29
C LYS A 49 -8.32 -8.44 17.02
N PRO A 50 -8.58 -8.28 18.34
CA PRO A 50 -9.61 -9.05 19.03
C PRO A 50 -11.01 -8.83 18.45
N ARG A 51 -11.26 -7.61 17.97
CA ARG A 51 -12.53 -7.22 17.37
C ARG A 51 -12.74 -7.88 16.00
N LEU A 52 -11.71 -8.00 15.17
CA LEU A 52 -11.80 -8.73 13.89
C LEU A 52 -12.13 -10.21 14.11
N VAL A 53 -11.52 -10.85 15.12
CA VAL A 53 -11.83 -12.24 15.50
C VAL A 53 -13.30 -12.39 15.86
N GLN A 54 -13.83 -11.47 16.66
CA GLN A 54 -15.26 -11.46 17.03
C GLN A 54 -16.16 -11.23 15.81
N MET A 55 -15.83 -10.25 14.95
CA MET A 55 -16.57 -9.97 13.72
C MET A 55 -16.61 -11.19 12.79
N ASN A 56 -15.49 -11.88 12.61
CA ASN A 56 -15.42 -13.09 11.78
C ASN A 56 -16.29 -14.23 12.36
N SER A 57 -16.17 -14.47 13.67
CA SER A 57 -16.98 -15.48 14.36
C SER A 57 -18.48 -15.17 14.27
N ALA A 58 -18.87 -13.92 14.52
CA ALA A 58 -20.26 -13.48 14.43
C ALA A 58 -20.78 -13.61 12.99
N ALA A 59 -20.03 -13.07 12.01
CA ALA A 59 -20.42 -13.13 10.60
C ALA A 59 -20.71 -14.57 10.14
N ARG A 60 -19.85 -15.52 10.49
CA ARG A 60 -20.02 -16.92 10.07
C ARG A 60 -21.11 -17.68 10.83
N SER A 61 -21.51 -17.22 12.01
CA SER A 61 -22.48 -17.93 12.85
C SER A 61 -23.89 -17.36 12.75
N SER A 62 -24.05 -16.07 12.43
CA SER A 62 -25.34 -15.39 12.53
C SER A 62 -25.73 -14.53 11.34
N LEU A 63 -24.83 -14.21 10.41
CA LEU A 63 -25.14 -13.32 9.28
C LEU A 63 -25.49 -14.08 8.01
N ASP A 64 -26.31 -13.44 7.17
CA ASP A 64 -26.69 -13.97 5.86
C ASP A 64 -25.50 -14.00 4.92
N LYS A 65 -25.34 -15.14 4.24
CA LYS A 65 -24.25 -15.39 3.30
C LYS A 65 -24.73 -15.24 1.85
N LYS A 66 -24.11 -14.33 1.10
CA LYS A 66 -24.23 -14.25 -0.37
C LYS A 66 -22.93 -14.74 -1.01
N GLN A 67 -23.01 -15.52 -2.09
CA GLN A 67 -21.83 -16.11 -2.72
C GLN A 67 -21.86 -15.99 -4.24
N ILE A 68 -20.72 -15.60 -4.82
CA ILE A 68 -20.47 -15.60 -6.26
C ILE A 68 -19.30 -16.53 -6.54
N LEU A 69 -19.49 -17.44 -7.50
CA LEU A 69 -18.44 -18.36 -7.96
C LEU A 69 -17.85 -17.87 -9.28
N LYS A 70 -16.53 -18.00 -9.42
CA LYS A 70 -15.76 -17.62 -10.62
C LYS A 70 -16.15 -16.24 -11.17
N PRO A 71 -16.13 -15.18 -10.33
CA PRO A 71 -16.46 -13.84 -10.80
C PRO A 71 -15.46 -13.38 -11.87
N ALA A 72 -15.96 -12.72 -12.91
CA ALA A 72 -15.16 -12.26 -14.03
C ALA A 72 -14.45 -10.94 -13.69
N PHE A 73 -13.24 -11.02 -13.13
CA PHE A 73 -12.36 -9.87 -12.93
C PHE A 73 -11.16 -9.93 -13.88
N LYS A 74 -10.85 -8.81 -14.57
CA LYS A 74 -9.65 -8.74 -15.42
C LYS A 74 -8.39 -8.88 -14.56
N GLY A 75 -7.50 -9.80 -14.93
CA GLY A 75 -6.16 -9.91 -14.36
C GLY A 75 -6.05 -10.52 -12.95
N LYS A 76 -7.15 -11.00 -12.36
CA LYS A 76 -7.11 -11.77 -11.11
C LYS A 76 -7.97 -13.02 -11.24
N GLU A 77 -7.37 -14.17 -10.94
CA GLU A 77 -8.11 -15.44 -10.88
C GLU A 77 -8.72 -15.59 -9.48
N ILE A 78 -9.96 -15.11 -9.35
CA ILE A 78 -10.78 -15.27 -8.14
C ILE A 78 -11.71 -16.45 -8.36
N THR A 79 -11.67 -17.44 -7.47
CA THR A 79 -12.55 -18.61 -7.51
C THR A 79 -13.89 -18.35 -6.84
N SER A 80 -13.92 -17.50 -5.81
CA SER A 80 -15.17 -17.10 -5.17
C SER A 80 -15.07 -15.78 -4.41
N LEU A 81 -16.23 -15.11 -4.31
CA LEU A 81 -16.51 -14.05 -3.36
C LEU A 81 -17.63 -14.53 -2.42
N ILE A 82 -17.46 -14.32 -1.13
CA ILE A 82 -18.47 -14.61 -0.12
C ILE A 82 -18.67 -13.37 0.74
N LEU A 83 -19.89 -12.85 0.77
CA LEU A 83 -20.29 -11.66 1.51
C LEU A 83 -21.16 -12.07 2.70
N TRP A 84 -20.93 -11.47 3.86
CA TRP A 84 -21.78 -11.60 5.04
C TRP A 84 -22.36 -10.24 5.44
N ALA A 85 -23.69 -10.21 5.61
CA ALA A 85 -24.47 -9.04 6.01
C ALA A 85 -25.67 -9.45 6.87
N ASP A 86 -26.23 -8.52 7.64
CA ASP A 86 -27.51 -8.72 8.33
C ASP A 86 -28.65 -8.30 7.39
N GLY A 87 -29.27 -9.27 6.68
CA GLY A 87 -30.28 -8.99 5.66
C GLY A 87 -29.79 -8.04 4.56
N ASP A 88 -30.49 -6.91 4.42
CA ASP A 88 -30.20 -5.85 3.44
C ASP A 88 -29.29 -4.74 4.00
N GLN A 89 -28.73 -4.93 5.19
CA GLN A 89 -27.78 -3.97 5.76
C GLN A 89 -26.44 -3.98 5.01
N TRP A 90 -25.63 -2.96 5.32
CA TRP A 90 -24.28 -2.87 4.80
C TRP A 90 -23.44 -4.10 5.23
N PRO A 91 -22.63 -4.67 4.33
CA PRO A 91 -21.85 -5.86 4.66
C PRO A 91 -20.86 -5.60 5.78
N VAL A 92 -20.62 -6.64 6.57
CA VAL A 92 -19.65 -6.65 7.68
C VAL A 92 -18.35 -7.30 7.25
N MET A 93 -18.43 -8.33 6.39
CA MET A 93 -17.29 -9.12 5.98
C MET A 93 -17.41 -9.59 4.52
N LEU A 94 -16.28 -9.63 3.81
CA LEU A 94 -16.15 -10.21 2.48
C LEU A 94 -14.91 -11.11 2.45
N GLU A 95 -15.08 -12.36 2.05
CA GLU A 95 -13.98 -13.30 1.77
C GLU A 95 -13.77 -13.40 0.26
N VAL A 96 -12.52 -13.28 -0.16
CA VAL A 96 -12.09 -13.39 -1.55
C VAL A 96 -11.16 -14.60 -1.65
N THR A 97 -11.51 -15.59 -2.45
CA THR A 97 -10.66 -16.78 -2.67
C THR A 97 -10.00 -16.72 -4.05
N TYR A 98 -8.70 -16.96 -4.11
CA TYR A 98 -7.88 -16.93 -5.34
C TYR A 98 -7.55 -18.34 -5.85
N THR A 99 -7.27 -18.49 -7.15
CA THR A 99 -6.99 -19.81 -7.78
C THR A 99 -5.56 -20.32 -7.54
N ASN A 100 -4.57 -19.43 -7.47
CA ASN A 100 -3.15 -19.80 -7.63
C ASN A 100 -2.28 -19.66 -6.37
N GLN A 101 -2.86 -19.70 -5.16
CA GLN A 101 -2.06 -19.67 -3.93
C GLN A 101 -2.12 -21.03 -3.22
N THR A 102 -0.94 -21.63 -3.02
CA THR A 102 -0.75 -23.01 -2.57
C THR A 102 -1.02 -23.23 -1.08
N ALA A 103 -1.08 -22.17 -0.27
CA ALA A 103 -1.48 -22.21 1.14
C ALA A 103 -2.38 -21.00 1.45
N ASN A 104 -3.58 -21.27 1.98
CA ASN A 104 -4.63 -20.29 2.32
C ASN A 104 -4.81 -19.16 1.27
N PRO A 105 -5.49 -19.42 0.14
CA PRO A 105 -5.61 -18.47 -0.95
C PRO A 105 -6.70 -17.42 -0.69
N LYS A 106 -6.82 -16.92 0.54
CA LYS A 106 -7.98 -16.12 0.95
C LYS A 106 -7.56 -14.78 1.52
N SER A 107 -8.24 -13.73 1.08
CA SER A 107 -8.22 -12.43 1.75
C SER A 107 -9.58 -12.16 2.38
N ILE A 108 -9.60 -11.59 3.58
CA ILE A 108 -10.82 -11.21 4.29
C ILE A 108 -10.82 -9.69 4.44
N TYR A 109 -11.88 -9.05 3.97
CA TYR A 109 -12.13 -7.63 4.09
C TYR A 109 -13.20 -7.44 5.17
N TYR A 110 -12.93 -6.52 6.10
CA TYR A 110 -13.85 -6.15 7.18
C TYR A 110 -14.33 -4.73 6.95
N PHE A 111 -15.63 -4.52 7.15
CA PHE A 111 -16.28 -3.23 6.96
C PHE A 111 -16.99 -2.79 8.24
N GLU A 112 -16.94 -1.51 8.51
CA GLU A 112 -17.70 -0.84 9.58
C GLU A 112 -18.09 0.54 9.10
N ASP A 113 -19.31 0.99 9.45
CA ASP A 113 -19.80 2.34 9.11
C ASP A 113 -19.65 2.68 7.62
N ARG A 114 -19.88 1.68 6.76
CA ARG A 114 -19.74 1.75 5.31
C ARG A 114 -18.33 2.03 4.80
N LYS A 115 -17.31 1.81 5.64
CA LYS A 115 -15.90 2.03 5.33
C LYS A 115 -15.10 0.75 5.50
N LEU A 116 -13.95 0.72 4.84
CA LEU A 116 -12.99 -0.35 5.04
C LEU A 116 -12.35 -0.18 6.42
N LEU A 117 -12.40 -1.25 7.23
CA LEU A 117 -11.83 -1.28 8.57
C LEU A 117 -10.49 -2.02 8.58
N ALA A 118 -10.44 -3.20 7.97
CA ALA A 118 -9.24 -4.02 7.92
C ALA A 118 -9.26 -4.99 6.74
N ILE A 119 -8.08 -5.46 6.37
CA ILE A 119 -7.90 -6.56 5.42
C ILE A 119 -6.89 -7.56 6.00
N GLU A 120 -7.26 -8.82 6.06
CA GLU A 120 -6.36 -9.94 6.34
C GLU A 120 -6.02 -10.61 4.99
N GLU A 121 -4.76 -10.55 4.57
CA GLU A 121 -4.22 -11.31 3.45
C GLU A 121 -3.37 -12.49 3.99
N PRO A 122 -3.03 -13.50 3.16
CA PRO A 122 -2.28 -14.68 3.63
C PRO A 122 -0.90 -14.36 4.22
N THR A 123 -0.29 -13.24 3.83
CA THR A 123 1.09 -12.85 4.21
C THR A 123 1.17 -11.47 4.84
N ALA A 124 0.04 -10.79 5.07
CA ALA A 124 0.03 -9.44 5.60
C ALA A 124 -1.36 -9.05 6.14
N ASN A 125 -1.38 -8.11 7.08
CA ASN A 125 -2.60 -7.56 7.66
C ASN A 125 -2.59 -6.03 7.56
N PHE A 126 -3.76 -5.44 7.33
CA PHE A 126 -3.92 -4.01 7.07
C PHE A 126 -5.05 -3.44 7.91
N ILE A 127 -4.84 -2.27 8.51
CA ILE A 127 -5.87 -1.55 9.26
C ILE A 127 -6.09 -0.19 8.61
N PHE A 128 -7.36 0.16 8.45
CA PHE A 128 -7.81 1.40 7.84
C PHE A 128 -8.57 2.26 8.85
N LYS A 129 -8.45 3.58 8.69
CA LYS A 129 -9.26 4.57 9.41
C LYS A 129 -9.73 5.61 8.42
N LYS A 130 -11.06 5.73 8.26
CA LYS A 130 -11.66 6.61 7.25
C LYS A 130 -11.10 6.35 5.84
N ASN A 131 -11.02 5.08 5.44
CA ASN A 131 -10.44 4.64 4.16
C ASN A 131 -8.96 5.00 3.95
N LYS A 132 -8.25 5.44 4.99
CA LYS A 132 -6.80 5.63 4.97
C LYS A 132 -6.07 4.48 5.65
N LEU A 133 -5.06 3.93 5.00
CA LEU A 133 -4.22 2.87 5.54
C LEU A 133 -3.43 3.44 6.73
N GLN A 134 -3.57 2.82 7.90
CA GLN A 134 -2.94 3.25 9.15
C GLN A 134 -1.93 2.25 9.69
N VAL A 135 -2.09 0.97 9.34
CA VAL A 135 -1.18 -0.10 9.74
C VAL A 135 -0.97 -1.03 8.56
N TRP A 136 0.29 -1.38 8.31
CA TRP A 136 0.69 -2.50 7.46
C TRP A 136 1.53 -3.44 8.33
N ALA A 137 0.99 -4.62 8.62
CA ALA A 137 1.65 -5.64 9.43
C ALA A 137 1.91 -6.92 8.64
N ASP A 138 2.84 -7.76 9.13
CA ASP A 138 3.05 -9.12 8.64
C ASP A 138 1.86 -10.05 9.01
N GLU A 139 1.92 -11.31 8.59
CA GLU A 139 0.91 -12.33 8.91
C GLU A 139 0.74 -12.60 10.42
N ASN A 140 1.75 -12.25 11.23
CA ASN A 140 1.78 -12.43 12.67
C ASN A 140 1.31 -11.18 13.43
N TRP A 141 0.88 -10.12 12.72
CA TRP A 141 0.48 -8.83 13.27
C TRP A 141 1.64 -8.01 13.86
N HIS A 142 2.86 -8.18 13.36
CA HIS A 142 3.95 -7.25 13.65
C HIS A 142 3.96 -6.12 12.61
N PRO A 143 3.94 -4.84 13.03
CA PRO A 143 4.02 -3.72 12.10
C PRO A 143 5.28 -3.79 11.23
N LEU A 144 5.12 -3.61 9.92
CA LEU A 144 6.22 -3.57 8.97
C LEU A 144 6.87 -2.19 8.98
N LYS A 145 8.11 -2.14 9.44
CA LYS A 145 8.92 -0.92 9.41
C LYS A 145 9.56 -0.77 8.02
N ASN A 146 9.82 0.46 7.59
CA ASN A 146 10.54 0.80 6.35
C ASN A 146 9.75 0.70 5.03
N LYS A 147 8.44 0.97 5.05
CA LYS A 147 7.66 1.20 3.84
C LYS A 147 7.71 2.69 3.47
N THR A 148 7.90 2.99 2.19
CA THR A 148 7.88 4.37 1.68
C THR A 148 6.45 4.88 1.57
N THR A 149 6.25 6.20 1.63
CA THR A 149 4.92 6.81 1.45
C THR A 149 4.22 6.33 0.17
N ASP A 150 4.94 6.23 -0.95
CA ASP A 150 4.39 5.71 -2.21
C ASP A 150 3.88 4.27 -2.08
N GLN A 151 4.62 3.40 -1.40
CA GLN A 151 4.18 2.01 -1.17
C GLN A 151 2.90 1.95 -0.34
N TRP A 152 2.75 2.82 0.66
CA TRP A 152 1.52 2.92 1.45
C TRP A 152 0.34 3.37 0.59
N LEU A 153 0.51 4.44 -0.19
CA LEU A 153 -0.53 4.99 -1.05
C LEU A 153 -0.95 4.01 -2.15
N ASP A 154 0.00 3.37 -2.81
CA ASP A 154 -0.27 2.36 -3.82
C ASP A 154 -1.08 1.20 -3.23
N LYS A 155 -0.67 0.72 -2.06
CA LYS A 155 -1.34 -0.40 -1.39
C LYS A 155 -2.75 -0.02 -0.91
N GLU A 156 -2.91 1.18 -0.35
CA GLU A 156 -4.22 1.76 0.01
C GLU A 156 -5.14 1.80 -1.21
N ASN A 157 -4.70 2.44 -2.30
CA ASN A 157 -5.49 2.59 -3.52
C ASN A 157 -5.89 1.23 -4.09
N ILE A 158 -4.96 0.27 -4.16
CA ILE A 158 -5.25 -1.10 -4.62
C ILE A 158 -6.38 -1.73 -3.80
N PHE A 159 -6.37 -1.55 -2.48
CA PHE A 159 -7.36 -2.15 -1.60
C PHE A 159 -8.73 -1.48 -1.68
N LEU A 160 -8.78 -0.15 -1.76
CA LEU A 160 -10.04 0.58 -1.97
C LEU A 160 -10.66 0.20 -3.31
N ASP A 161 -9.85 0.15 -4.38
CA ASP A 161 -10.28 -0.30 -5.71
C ASP A 161 -10.83 -1.73 -5.69
N ASN A 162 -10.15 -2.63 -4.99
CA ASN A 162 -10.59 -4.02 -4.88
C ASN A 162 -11.89 -4.12 -4.09
N ALA A 163 -12.00 -3.43 -2.95
CA ALA A 163 -13.21 -3.41 -2.14
C ALA A 163 -14.41 -2.93 -2.97
N LYS A 164 -14.24 -1.83 -3.71
CA LYS A 164 -15.24 -1.30 -4.63
C LYS A 164 -15.63 -2.31 -5.71
N LYS A 165 -14.66 -2.92 -6.39
CA LYS A 165 -14.90 -3.92 -7.44
C LYS A 165 -15.63 -5.15 -6.90
N TYR A 166 -15.27 -5.62 -5.72
CA TYR A 166 -15.87 -6.82 -5.14
C TYR A 166 -17.27 -6.57 -4.59
N LEU A 167 -17.49 -5.43 -3.92
CA LEU A 167 -18.82 -5.04 -3.44
C LEU A 167 -19.78 -4.76 -4.61
N ASN A 168 -19.31 -4.12 -5.69
CA ASN A 168 -20.10 -3.93 -6.90
C ASN A 168 -20.54 -5.24 -7.55
N ALA A 169 -19.81 -6.34 -7.37
CA ALA A 169 -20.25 -7.65 -7.86
C ALA A 169 -21.52 -8.17 -7.16
N PHE A 170 -21.84 -7.63 -5.99
CA PHE A 170 -23.09 -7.85 -5.26
C PHE A 170 -24.06 -6.66 -5.36
N ASP A 171 -23.86 -5.77 -6.33
CA ASP A 171 -24.64 -4.54 -6.53
C ASP A 171 -24.57 -3.54 -5.36
N ILE A 172 -23.45 -3.52 -4.63
CA ILE A 172 -23.21 -2.64 -3.47
C ILE A 172 -22.19 -1.54 -3.82
N SER A 173 -22.62 -0.27 -3.78
CA SER A 173 -21.78 0.89 -4.13
C SER A 173 -20.92 1.39 -2.97
N PHE A 174 -19.61 1.14 -3.02
CA PHE A 174 -18.64 1.62 -2.02
C PHE A 174 -18.17 3.04 -2.33
N GLU A 175 -18.40 3.96 -1.39
CA GLU A 175 -17.92 5.35 -1.43
C GLU A 175 -16.64 5.51 -0.59
N GLU A 176 -15.62 6.14 -1.18
CA GLU A 176 -14.30 6.37 -0.57
C GLU A 176 -14.27 7.62 0.32
#